data_AF-A0A963KQK3-F1
#
_entry.id   AF-A0A963KQK3-F1
#
_cell.length_a   1.000
_cell.length_b   1.000
_cell.length_c   1.000
_cell.angle_alpha   90.00
_cell.angle_beta   90.00
_cell.angle_gamma   90.00
#
_symmetry.space_group_name_H-M   'P 1'
#
loop_
_entity.id
_entity.type
_entity.pdbx_description
1 polymer ?
#
loop_
_entity_poly.entity_id
_entity_poly.type
_entity_poly.pdbx_seq_one_letter_code
_entity_poly.pdbx_strand_id
1 'polypeptide(L)'
;ARGIMEKAEAAGVEIILPADAVCATEFREHAETRTVGIDAVGDDEMILDIGPKSVEHVTAALAGACTLLWNGPMGAFEIEPFDAGTNGVARAAADLTDRGSLKTVAGGGDTVAALAHAGVLERFSYVSTAGGAFLEWLEGKELPGVAALGRSA
;
A
#
# COMPACT_ATOMS: atom_id res chain seq x y z
N ALA A 1 -6.75 -7.47 -15.27
CA ALA A 1 -7.04 -6.03 -15.06
C ALA A 1 -8.48 -5.66 -15.45
N ARG A 2 -8.88 -5.59 -16.73
CA ARG A 2 -10.22 -5.10 -17.14
C ARG A 2 -11.41 -5.79 -16.44
N GLY A 3 -11.41 -7.12 -16.37
CA GLY A 3 -12.47 -7.86 -15.66
C GLY A 3 -12.51 -7.64 -14.14
N ILE A 4 -11.45 -7.10 -13.52
CA ILE A 4 -11.48 -6.67 -12.11
C ILE A 4 -12.21 -5.33 -11.99
N MET A 5 -11.95 -4.40 -12.92
CA MET A 5 -12.62 -3.10 -12.97
C MET A 5 -14.14 -3.26 -13.13
N GLU A 6 -14.56 -4.13 -14.05
CA GLU A 6 -15.98 -4.41 -14.29
C GLU A 6 -16.67 -4.99 -13.04
N LYS A 7 -16.00 -5.92 -12.33
CA LYS A 7 -16.53 -6.50 -11.09
C LYS A 7 -16.62 -5.49 -9.97
N ALA A 8 -15.62 -4.62 -9.84
CA ALA A 8 -15.62 -3.57 -8.82
C ALA A 8 -16.73 -2.56 -9.07
N GLU A 9 -16.90 -2.10 -10.31
CA GLU A 9 -18.00 -1.22 -10.71
C GLU A 9 -19.37 -1.86 -10.40
N ALA A 10 -19.58 -3.12 -10.79
CA ALA A 10 -20.81 -3.85 -10.51
C ALA A 10 -21.09 -4.02 -9.00
N ALA A 11 -20.04 -4.05 -8.17
CA ALA A 11 -20.13 -4.15 -6.72
C ALA A 11 -20.19 -2.78 -6.01
N GLY A 12 -20.13 -1.67 -6.74
CA GLY A 12 -20.03 -0.32 -6.17
C GLY A 12 -18.72 -0.07 -5.41
N VAL A 13 -17.67 -0.84 -5.73
CA VAL A 13 -16.33 -0.69 -5.16
C VAL A 13 -15.54 0.28 -6.02
N GLU A 14 -15.06 1.34 -5.41
CA GLU A 14 -14.15 2.28 -6.05
C GLU A 14 -12.73 1.68 -6.16
N ILE A 15 -12.14 1.73 -7.35
CA ILE A 15 -10.73 1.41 -7.57
C ILE A 15 -9.99 2.71 -7.83
N ILE A 16 -9.08 3.05 -6.92
CA ILE A 16 -8.18 4.19 -7.07
C ILE A 16 -6.88 3.71 -7.73
N LEU A 17 -6.56 4.30 -8.87
CA LEU A 17 -5.29 4.10 -9.57
C LEU A 17 -4.45 5.38 -9.50
N PRO A 18 -3.11 5.29 -9.62
CA PRO A 18 -2.25 6.47 -9.67
C PRO A 18 -2.67 7.43 -10.79
N ALA A 19 -2.69 8.72 -10.50
CA ALA A 19 -2.92 9.81 -11.46
C ALA A 19 -1.59 10.36 -12.02
N ASP A 20 -0.51 10.16 -11.28
CA ASP A 20 0.86 10.54 -11.61
C ASP A 20 1.86 9.54 -11.01
N ALA A 21 3.06 9.54 -11.55
CA ALA A 21 4.12 8.59 -11.22
C ALA A 21 5.47 9.31 -11.12
N VAL A 22 6.35 8.78 -10.27
CA VAL A 22 7.77 9.11 -10.25
C VAL A 22 8.47 8.05 -11.10
N CYS A 23 9.10 8.52 -12.17
CA CYS A 23 9.73 7.66 -13.16
C CYS A 23 11.24 7.89 -13.24
N ALA A 24 11.97 6.85 -13.63
CA ALA A 24 13.39 6.92 -13.98
C ALA A 24 13.72 5.94 -15.10
N THR A 25 14.82 6.16 -15.82
CA THR A 25 15.33 5.24 -16.85
C THR A 25 16.21 4.12 -16.26
N GLU A 26 16.60 4.25 -14.99
CA GLU A 26 17.47 3.30 -14.29
C GLU A 26 16.92 2.96 -12.90
N PHE A 27 17.00 1.69 -12.52
CA PHE A 27 16.62 1.23 -11.18
C PHE A 27 17.84 1.23 -10.25
N ARG A 28 18.20 2.42 -9.74
CA ARG A 28 19.32 2.59 -8.82
C ARG A 28 19.12 3.79 -7.89
N GLU A 29 19.86 3.80 -6.79
CA GLU A 29 19.87 4.91 -5.85
C GLU A 29 20.27 6.22 -6.54
N HIS A 30 19.54 7.28 -6.21
CA HIS A 30 19.73 8.64 -6.70
C HIS A 30 19.76 8.73 -8.24
N ALA A 31 18.99 7.88 -8.93
CA ALA A 31 18.72 8.07 -10.35
C ALA A 31 18.03 9.43 -10.59
N GLU A 32 18.26 10.02 -11.76
CA GLU A 32 17.49 11.20 -12.16
C GLU A 32 16.02 10.81 -12.33
N THR A 33 15.14 11.57 -11.69
CA THR A 33 13.70 11.26 -11.66
C THR A 33 12.87 12.33 -12.35
N ARG A 34 11.75 11.89 -12.91
CA ARG A 34 10.72 12.75 -13.48
C ARG A 34 9.38 12.40 -12.88
N THR A 35 8.66 13.39 -12.38
CA THR A 35 7.27 13.21 -11.95
C THR A 35 6.34 13.63 -13.07
N VAL A 36 5.51 12.70 -13.55
CA VAL A 36 4.65 12.91 -14.72
C VAL A 36 3.27 12.30 -14.52
N GLY A 37 2.27 12.80 -15.25
CA GLY A 37 0.98 12.11 -15.36
C GLY A 37 1.16 10.76 -16.05
N ILE A 38 0.27 9.80 -15.76
CA ILE A 38 0.38 8.44 -16.30
C ILE A 38 0.44 8.40 -17.84
N ASP A 39 -0.27 9.31 -18.51
CA ASP A 39 -0.27 9.41 -19.98
C ASP A 39 1.02 10.03 -20.58
N ALA A 40 1.98 10.44 -19.74
CA ALA A 40 3.21 11.13 -20.13
C ALA A 40 4.49 10.39 -19.69
N VAL A 41 4.35 9.11 -19.33
CA VAL A 41 5.50 8.21 -19.08
C VAL A 41 6.16 7.88 -20.43
N GLY A 42 7.47 8.10 -20.52
CA GLY A 42 8.24 7.80 -21.72
C GLY A 42 8.47 6.30 -21.93
N ASP A 43 8.69 5.90 -23.18
CA ASP A 43 8.85 4.48 -23.55
C ASP A 43 10.03 3.78 -22.84
N ASP A 44 11.09 4.53 -22.54
CA ASP A 44 12.30 4.05 -21.85
C ASP A 44 12.25 4.29 -20.32
N GLU A 45 11.13 4.79 -19.79
CA GLU A 45 10.97 5.10 -18.37
C GLU A 45 10.26 3.97 -17.61
N MET A 46 10.71 3.72 -16.38
CA MET A 46 10.06 2.83 -15.42
C MET A 46 9.31 3.66 -14.38
N ILE A 47 8.08 3.28 -14.04
CA ILE A 47 7.37 3.82 -12.86
C ILE A 47 7.96 3.14 -11.62
N LEU A 48 8.55 3.93 -10.72
CA LEU A 48 9.22 3.41 -9.52
C LEU A 48 8.56 3.85 -8.22
N ASP A 49 7.72 4.88 -8.25
CA ASP A 49 6.85 5.28 -7.14
C ASP A 49 5.61 6.01 -7.66
N ILE A 50 4.60 6.14 -6.81
CA ILE A 50 3.44 6.99 -7.11
C ILE A 50 3.80 8.47 -6.96
N GLY A 51 3.20 9.32 -7.78
CA GLY A 51 3.43 10.76 -7.70
C GLY A 51 2.64 11.44 -6.56
N PRO A 52 2.95 12.72 -6.29
CA PRO A 52 2.34 13.48 -5.19
C PRO A 52 0.82 13.63 -5.32
N LYS A 53 0.26 13.72 -6.54
CA LYS A 53 -1.21 13.79 -6.71
C LYS A 53 -1.87 12.47 -6.34
N SER A 54 -1.22 11.36 -6.65
CA SER A 54 -1.68 10.03 -6.29
C SER A 54 -1.64 9.81 -4.77
N VAL A 55 -0.60 10.29 -4.10
CA VAL A 55 -0.54 10.32 -2.63
C VAL A 55 -1.70 11.15 -2.06
N GLU A 56 -1.94 12.35 -2.58
CA GLU A 56 -3.06 13.20 -2.14
C GLU A 56 -4.41 12.48 -2.31
N HIS A 57 -4.63 11.83 -3.45
CA HIS A 57 -5.87 11.11 -3.72
C HIS A 57 -6.08 9.94 -2.76
N VAL A 58 -5.06 9.10 -2.55
CA VAL A 58 -5.12 7.98 -1.60
C VAL A 58 -5.36 8.48 -0.18
N THR A 59 -4.64 9.52 0.26
CA THR A 59 -4.79 10.05 1.62
C THR A 59 -6.16 10.70 1.86
N ALA A 60 -6.75 11.33 0.84
CA ALA A 60 -8.12 11.82 0.90
C ALA A 60 -9.13 10.68 1.06
N ALA A 61 -8.95 9.56 0.33
CA ALA A 61 -9.79 8.38 0.48
C ALA A 61 -9.67 7.76 1.89
N LEU A 62 -8.45 7.70 2.45
CA LEU A 62 -8.23 7.22 3.82
C LEU A 62 -8.97 8.05 4.87
N ALA A 63 -9.10 9.36 4.67
CA ALA A 63 -9.82 10.24 5.60
C ALA A 63 -11.32 9.93 5.69
N GLY A 64 -11.91 9.30 4.66
CA GLY A 64 -13.29 8.83 4.64
C GLY A 64 -13.47 7.39 5.17
N ALA A 65 -12.38 6.67 5.42
CA ALA A 65 -12.41 5.26 5.82
C ALA A 65 -12.37 5.08 7.34
N CYS A 66 -13.03 4.02 7.84
CA CYS A 66 -12.92 3.64 9.26
C CYS A 66 -11.88 2.54 9.50
N THR A 67 -11.55 1.77 8.48
CA THR A 67 -10.58 0.67 8.54
C THR A 67 -9.71 0.67 7.30
N LEU A 68 -8.39 0.59 7.48
CA LEU A 68 -7.41 0.36 6.43
C LEU A 68 -6.81 -1.03 6.61
N LEU A 69 -6.81 -1.79 5.53
CA LEU A 69 -6.01 -2.99 5.38
C LEU A 69 -4.93 -2.73 4.33
N TRP A 70 -3.66 -2.82 4.71
CA TRP A 70 -2.54 -2.50 3.84
C TRP A 70 -1.59 -3.69 3.61
N ASN A 71 -1.40 -4.03 2.35
CA ASN A 71 -0.37 -4.94 1.86
C ASN A 71 0.30 -4.38 0.59
N GLY A 72 1.63 -4.34 0.61
CA GLY A 72 2.51 -3.85 -0.47
C GLY A 72 2.88 -2.36 -0.35
N PRO A 73 4.16 -1.97 -0.51
CA PRO A 73 4.54 -0.57 -0.62
C PRO A 73 3.97 0.06 -1.91
N MET A 74 3.97 1.40 -1.99
CA MET A 74 3.48 2.13 -3.16
C MET A 74 4.53 2.28 -4.27
N GLY A 75 5.80 2.12 -3.91
CA GLY A 75 6.96 2.25 -4.79
C GLY A 75 8.12 1.38 -4.30
N ALA A 76 9.25 1.49 -4.99
CA ALA A 76 10.50 0.81 -4.65
C ALA A 76 11.19 1.49 -3.46
N PHE A 77 10.54 1.41 -2.29
CA PHE A 77 10.91 2.15 -1.08
C PHE A 77 12.33 1.85 -0.57
N GLU A 78 12.92 0.75 -1.01
CA GLU A 78 14.28 0.36 -0.67
C GLU A 78 15.34 1.27 -1.33
N ILE A 79 14.97 2.05 -2.34
CA ILE A 79 15.88 2.86 -3.15
C ILE A 79 15.43 4.32 -3.15
N GLU A 80 16.24 5.21 -2.59
CA GLU A 80 15.96 6.65 -2.66
C GLU A 80 16.09 7.17 -4.11
N PRO A 81 15.15 8.02 -4.59
CA PRO A 81 14.07 8.70 -3.86
C PRO A 81 12.67 8.06 -4.03
N PHE A 82 12.58 6.75 -4.32
CA PHE A 82 11.34 6.04 -4.66
C PHE A 82 10.53 5.54 -3.45
N ASP A 83 10.77 6.13 -2.28
CA ASP A 83 10.11 5.84 -1.01
C ASP A 83 9.08 6.90 -0.62
N ALA A 84 9.08 8.06 -1.29
CA ALA A 84 8.29 9.23 -0.92
C ALA A 84 6.77 8.96 -0.90
N GLY A 85 6.26 8.22 -1.88
CA GLY A 85 4.85 7.84 -1.99
C GLY A 85 4.43 6.91 -0.87
N THR A 86 5.23 5.86 -0.63
CA THR A 86 5.00 4.91 0.48
C THR A 86 5.05 5.62 1.83
N ASN A 87 6.06 6.45 2.07
CA ASN A 87 6.22 7.22 3.30
C ASN A 87 5.07 8.22 3.52
N GLY A 88 4.65 8.91 2.46
CA GLY A 88 3.56 9.88 2.49
C GLY A 88 2.24 9.24 2.92
N VAL A 89 1.86 8.13 2.26
CA VAL A 89 0.65 7.39 2.62
C VAL A 89 0.77 6.79 4.03
N ALA A 90 1.93 6.24 4.39
CA ALA A 90 2.14 5.64 5.71
C ALA A 90 1.96 6.63 6.85
N ARG A 91 2.54 7.82 6.72
CA ARG A 91 2.43 8.88 7.72
C ARG A 91 0.99 9.39 7.84
N ALA A 92 0.28 9.56 6.73
CA ALA A 92 -1.12 9.96 6.77
C ALA A 92 -2.01 8.90 7.45
N ALA A 93 -1.82 7.62 7.14
CA ALA A 93 -2.56 6.53 7.79
C ALA A 93 -2.27 6.45 9.29
N ALA A 94 -1.01 6.64 9.70
CA ALA A 94 -0.62 6.69 11.11
C ALA A 94 -1.23 7.90 11.83
N ASP A 95 -1.23 9.09 11.20
CA ASP A 95 -1.85 10.29 11.76
C ASP A 95 -3.36 10.10 11.99
N LEU A 96 -4.06 9.44 11.05
CA LEU A 96 -5.48 9.10 11.21
C LEU A 96 -5.71 8.03 12.29
N THR A 97 -4.75 7.13 12.48
CA THR A 97 -4.79 6.11 13.55
C THR A 97 -4.67 6.74 14.92
N ASP A 98 -3.67 7.61 15.09
CA ASP A 98 -3.42 8.30 16.37
C ASP A 98 -4.60 9.20 16.78
N ARG A 99 -5.33 9.75 15.80
CA ARG A 99 -6.57 10.52 16.01
C ARG A 99 -7.77 9.63 16.36
N GLY A 100 -7.64 8.31 16.24
CA GLY A 100 -8.71 7.35 16.47
C GLY A 100 -9.77 7.30 15.37
N SER A 101 -9.54 7.96 14.22
CA SER A 101 -10.50 7.97 13.10
C SER A 101 -10.33 6.77 12.15
N LEU A 102 -9.17 6.12 12.15
CA LEU A 102 -8.86 5.00 11.26
C LEU A 102 -8.25 3.84 12.06
N LYS A 103 -8.82 2.63 11.94
CA LYS A 103 -8.16 1.40 12.39
C LYS A 103 -7.26 0.87 11.29
N THR A 104 -5.96 0.80 11.55
CA THR A 104 -4.97 0.38 10.55
C THR A 104 -4.45 -1.02 10.81
N VAL A 105 -4.56 -1.89 9.81
CA VAL A 105 -4.05 -3.25 9.81
C VAL A 105 -3.06 -3.38 8.65
N ALA A 106 -1.81 -3.69 8.95
CA ALA A 106 -0.79 -3.94 7.93
C ALA A 106 -0.29 -5.37 7.98
N GLY A 107 0.13 -5.92 6.83
CA GLY A 107 0.74 -7.23 6.79
C GLY A 107 1.51 -7.50 5.50
N GLY A 108 2.46 -8.43 5.58
CA GLY A 108 3.43 -8.73 4.52
C GLY A 108 4.82 -8.17 4.86
N GLY A 109 5.88 -8.93 4.58
CA GLY A 109 7.24 -8.59 4.98
C GLY A 109 7.68 -7.21 4.49
N ASP A 110 7.45 -6.91 3.22
CA ASP A 110 7.84 -5.64 2.60
C ASP A 110 7.02 -4.46 3.16
N THR A 111 5.75 -4.66 3.49
CA THR A 111 4.92 -3.63 4.13
C THR A 111 5.43 -3.31 5.53
N VAL A 112 5.78 -4.34 6.31
CA VAL A 112 6.38 -4.15 7.64
C VAL A 112 7.70 -3.38 7.53
N ALA A 113 8.56 -3.75 6.58
CA ALA A 113 9.82 -3.06 6.33
C ALA A 113 9.60 -1.59 5.91
N ALA A 114 8.66 -1.33 5.01
CA ALA A 114 8.33 0.01 4.55
C ALA A 114 7.75 0.90 5.66
N LEU A 115 6.88 0.36 6.53
CA LEU A 115 6.34 1.10 7.68
C LEU A 115 7.43 1.43 8.71
N ALA A 116 8.38 0.50 8.90
CA ALA A 116 9.55 0.74 9.74
C ALA A 116 10.45 1.84 9.16
N HIS A 117 10.72 1.78 7.85
CA HIS A 117 11.46 2.82 7.10
C HIS A 117 10.79 4.19 7.21
N ALA A 118 9.46 4.24 7.07
CA ALA A 118 8.67 5.46 7.22
C ALA A 118 8.62 6.00 8.66
N GLY A 119 9.05 5.21 9.66
CA GLY A 119 9.06 5.56 11.07
C GLY A 119 7.70 5.49 11.76
N VAL A 120 6.76 4.69 11.24
CA VAL A 120 5.36 4.66 11.73
C VAL A 120 4.86 3.28 12.14
N LEU A 121 5.73 2.27 12.15
CA LEU A 121 5.37 0.87 12.46
C LEU A 121 4.54 0.74 13.76
N GLU A 122 5.01 1.36 14.84
CA GLU A 122 4.37 1.30 16.17
C GLU A 122 3.10 2.16 16.29
N ARG A 123 2.79 2.97 15.27
CA ARG A 123 1.60 3.84 15.22
C ARG A 123 0.41 3.16 14.54
N PHE A 124 0.63 2.01 13.91
CA PHE A 124 -0.45 1.23 13.31
C PHE A 124 -1.22 0.44 14.37
N SER A 125 -2.54 0.24 14.17
CA SER A 125 -3.36 -0.47 15.16
C SER A 125 -2.97 -1.95 15.30
N TYR A 126 -2.57 -2.59 14.20
CA TYR A 126 -2.06 -3.95 14.20
C TYR A 126 -1.12 -4.19 13.01
N VAL A 127 0.01 -4.83 13.28
CA VAL A 127 0.97 -5.24 12.25
C VAL A 127 1.14 -6.76 12.31
N SER A 128 0.76 -7.43 11.23
CA SER A 128 0.87 -8.88 11.09
C SER A 128 2.27 -9.29 10.67
N THR A 129 2.89 -10.18 11.45
CA THR A 129 4.15 -10.85 11.12
C THR A 129 3.95 -12.16 10.35
N ALA A 130 2.71 -12.56 10.08
CA ALA A 130 2.38 -13.84 9.48
C ALA A 130 2.67 -13.93 7.97
N GLY A 131 3.15 -12.84 7.36
CA GLY A 131 3.56 -12.81 5.95
C GLY A 131 2.48 -13.35 5.02
N GLY A 132 2.80 -14.39 4.24
CA GLY A 132 1.85 -15.03 3.31
C GLY A 132 0.61 -15.63 3.98
N ALA A 133 0.71 -16.12 5.22
CA ALA A 133 -0.45 -16.70 5.92
C ALA A 133 -1.52 -15.65 6.24
N PHE A 134 -1.12 -14.39 6.44
CA PHE A 134 -2.07 -13.27 6.60
C PHE A 134 -2.90 -13.04 5.33
N LEU A 135 -2.24 -13.07 4.16
CA LEU A 135 -2.92 -12.88 2.87
C LEU A 135 -3.82 -14.06 2.52
N GLU A 136 -3.35 -15.29 2.73
CA GLU A 136 -4.19 -16.48 2.49
C GLU A 136 -5.46 -16.46 3.34
N TRP A 137 -5.35 -16.01 4.59
CA TRP A 137 -6.51 -15.86 5.46
C TRP A 137 -7.47 -14.77 4.98
N LEU A 138 -6.95 -13.64 4.50
CA LEU A 138 -7.74 -12.56 3.91
C LEU A 138 -8.42 -12.96 2.60
N GLU A 139 -7.82 -13.87 1.83
CA GLU A 139 -8.44 -14.51 0.67
C GLU A 139 -9.60 -15.45 1.06
N GLY A 140 -9.83 -15.66 2.36
CA GLY A 140 -10.88 -16.53 2.88
C GLY A 140 -10.49 -18.00 2.94
N LYS A 141 -9.20 -18.34 2.82
CA LYS A 141 -8.73 -19.72 2.94
C LYS A 141 -8.72 -20.15 4.40
N GLU A 142 -9.07 -21.41 4.65
CA GLU A 142 -8.88 -22.02 5.95
C GLU A 142 -7.38 -22.26 6.19
N LEU A 143 -6.84 -21.68 7.27
CA LEU A 143 -5.45 -21.91 7.66
C LEU A 143 -5.35 -23.26 8.41
N PRO A 144 -4.64 -24.28 7.88
CA PRO A 144 -4.63 -25.61 8.48
C PRO A 144 -4.14 -25.63 9.93
N GLY A 145 -3.15 -24.79 10.25
CA GLY A 145 -2.62 -24.66 11.61
C GLY A 145 -3.64 -24.08 12.61
N VAL A 146 -4.51 -23.18 12.17
CA VAL A 146 -5.58 -22.62 13.01
C VAL A 146 -6.74 -23.62 13.14
N ALA A 147 -7.12 -24.27 12.03
CA ALA A 147 -8.18 -25.29 12.02
C ALA A 147 -7.87 -26.47 12.95
N ALA A 148 -6.59 -26.86 13.06
CA ALA A 148 -6.15 -27.91 13.98
C ALA A 148 -6.42 -27.57 15.46
N LEU A 149 -6.43 -26.28 15.84
CA LEU A 149 -6.70 -25.84 17.22
C LEU A 149 -8.20 -25.82 17.54
N GLY A 150 -9.07 -25.68 16.54
CA GLY A 150 -10.52 -25.62 16.70
C GLY A 150 -11.17 -26.93 17.16
N ARG A 151 -10.44 -28.05 17.18
CA ARG A 151 -10.93 -29.37 17.64
C ARG A 151 -10.74 -29.62 19.14
N SER A 152 -10.23 -28.64 19.88
CA SER A 152 -9.97 -28.74 21.32
C SER A 152 -10.93 -27.91 22.18
N ALA A 153 -12.10 -27.53 21.64
CA ALA A 153 -13.18 -26.85 22.37
C ALA A 153 -14.37 -27.79 22.60
#